data_AF-C4XLU2-F1
#
_entry.id   AF-C4XLU2-F1
#
_cell.length_a   1.000
_cell.length_b   1.000
_cell.length_c   1.000
_cell.angle_alpha   90.00
_cell.angle_beta   90.00
_cell.angle_gamma   90.00
#
_symmetry.space_group_name_H-M   'P 1'
#
loop_
_entity.id
_entity.type
_entity.pdbx_description
1 polymer ?
#
loop_
_entity_poly.entity_id
_entity_poly.type
_entity_poly.pdbx_seq_one_letter_code
_entity_poly.pdbx_strand_id
1 'polypeptide(L)'
;MDVRQTGVRFTGGALWAFGYAFLFLILFLLVIPGAWGAVPFAIWWTSHLAFEDGGRAEFTGRAKDVWVLFAVLAILTYLPSLATLGLPKDSGKTQLIQVLMGLALFPLDAAVKLPVYRWFIENIRLEPGGSARFTGTYGPYLGWAALVAVSVLSIIGWAWAMTGMMRWFCRHIEADAFSVEFHGKGLALLWRGFVWTIGMVFIIPIPWVLRSMFGWWADNLIIVRR
;
A
#
# COMPACT_ATOMS: atom_id res chain seq x y z
N MET A 1 -33.21 -3.91 -6.30
CA MET A 1 -32.22 -4.52 -5.39
C MET A 1 -31.81 -3.43 -4.43
N ASP A 2 -31.94 -3.68 -3.12
CA ASP A 2 -31.68 -2.66 -2.11
C ASP A 2 -30.17 -2.44 -1.98
N VAL A 3 -29.73 -1.22 -2.25
CA VAL A 3 -28.33 -0.83 -2.12
C VAL A 3 -27.96 -0.85 -0.65
N ARG A 4 -27.13 -1.81 -0.24
CA ARG A 4 -26.69 -1.96 1.16
C ARG A 4 -25.26 -1.48 1.31
N GLN A 5 -25.06 -0.48 2.15
CA GLN A 5 -23.73 -0.02 2.57
C GLN A 5 -23.26 -0.84 3.76
N THR A 6 -22.02 -1.29 3.72
CA THR A 6 -21.41 -2.13 4.74
C THR A 6 -20.08 -1.53 5.15
N GLY A 7 -19.95 -1.19 6.44
CA GLY A 7 -18.67 -0.79 7.01
C GLY A 7 -17.69 -1.97 7.08
N VAL A 8 -16.41 -1.68 6.87
CA VAL A 8 -15.32 -2.63 7.09
C VAL A 8 -14.62 -2.25 8.39
N ARG A 9 -14.25 -3.23 9.21
CA ARG A 9 -13.47 -3.02 10.43
C ARG A 9 -12.27 -3.95 10.46
N PHE A 10 -11.11 -3.42 10.82
CA PHE A 10 -9.93 -4.28 11.04
C PHE A 10 -9.90 -4.89 12.43
N THR A 11 -9.65 -6.20 12.51
CA THR A 11 -9.61 -6.97 13.76
C THR A 11 -8.24 -7.56 14.07
N GLY A 12 -7.24 -7.36 13.20
CA GLY A 12 -5.91 -7.97 13.32
C GLY A 12 -5.12 -7.54 14.54
N GLY A 13 -4.41 -8.50 15.16
CA GLY A 13 -3.58 -8.28 16.34
C GLY A 13 -2.36 -7.38 16.08
N ALA A 14 -1.94 -6.59 17.07
CA ALA A 14 -0.79 -5.69 16.96
C ALA A 14 0.54 -6.42 16.72
N LEU A 15 0.80 -7.49 17.48
CA LEU A 15 2.01 -8.30 17.30
C LEU A 15 2.07 -8.98 15.93
N TRP A 16 0.92 -9.41 15.41
CA TRP A 16 0.83 -9.98 14.06
C TRP A 16 1.08 -8.92 12.98
N ALA A 17 0.51 -7.72 13.13
CA ALA A 17 0.78 -6.59 12.24
C ALA A 17 2.29 -6.32 12.14
N PHE A 18 2.99 -6.31 13.29
CA PHE A 18 4.44 -6.19 13.33
C PHE A 18 5.15 -7.38 12.70
N GLY A 19 4.79 -8.61 13.07
CA GLY A 19 5.44 -9.83 12.58
C GLY A 19 5.41 -9.96 11.07
N TYR A 20 4.25 -9.70 10.44
CA TYR A 20 4.15 -9.75 8.98
C TYR A 20 4.82 -8.56 8.30
N ALA A 21 4.71 -7.34 8.85
CA ALA A 21 5.41 -6.18 8.29
C ALA A 21 6.93 -6.37 8.35
N PHE A 22 7.45 -6.91 9.46
CA PHE A 22 8.85 -7.21 9.65
C PHE A 22 9.32 -8.35 8.74
N LEU A 23 8.56 -9.44 8.65
CA LEU A 23 8.84 -10.54 7.71
C LEU A 23 8.90 -10.02 6.27
N PHE A 24 7.91 -9.23 5.85
CA PHE A 24 7.88 -8.63 4.53
C PHE A 24 9.09 -7.73 4.28
N LEU A 25 9.47 -6.89 5.26
CA LEU A 25 10.67 -6.05 5.18
C LEU A 25 11.93 -6.90 4.95
N ILE A 26 12.17 -7.93 5.77
CA ILE A 26 13.36 -8.80 5.65
C ILE A 26 13.38 -9.51 4.30
N LEU A 27 12.24 -10.04 3.85
CA LEU A 27 12.17 -10.76 2.58
C LEU A 27 12.31 -9.82 1.37
N PHE A 28 11.83 -8.58 1.48
CA PHE A 28 12.05 -7.56 0.46
C PHE A 28 13.51 -7.10 0.40
N LEU A 29 14.21 -7.05 1.56
CA LEU A 29 15.65 -6.80 1.60
C LEU A 29 16.44 -7.86 0.81
N LEU A 30 15.97 -9.11 0.81
CA LEU A 30 16.57 -10.22 0.07
C LEU A 30 16.18 -10.26 -1.43
N VAL A 31 15.46 -9.24 -1.94
CA VAL A 31 15.04 -9.05 -3.34
C VAL A 31 14.05 -10.11 -3.84
N ILE A 32 14.51 -11.35 -3.99
CA ILE A 32 13.72 -12.46 -4.56
C ILE A 32 12.57 -12.88 -3.63
N PRO A 33 12.76 -13.04 -2.31
CA PRO A 33 11.72 -13.55 -1.43
C PRO A 33 10.58 -12.57 -1.13
N GLY A 34 10.65 -11.30 -1.58
CA GLY A 34 9.68 -10.26 -1.21
C GLY A 34 8.22 -10.66 -1.41
N ALA A 35 7.90 -11.34 -2.52
CA ALA A 35 6.54 -11.83 -2.78
C ALA A 35 6.06 -12.89 -1.78
N TRP A 36 6.96 -13.69 -1.20
CA TRP A 36 6.64 -14.66 -0.15
C TRP A 36 6.42 -14.01 1.22
N GLY A 37 6.80 -12.75 1.41
CA GLY A 37 6.37 -11.95 2.54
C GLY A 37 5.02 -11.27 2.29
N ALA A 38 4.81 -10.78 1.07
CA ALA A 38 3.60 -10.05 0.70
C ALA A 38 2.35 -10.95 0.74
N VAL A 39 2.42 -12.19 0.27
CA VAL A 39 1.27 -13.09 0.20
C VAL A 39 0.74 -13.49 1.59
N PRO A 40 1.56 -13.99 2.53
CA PRO A 40 1.09 -14.27 3.89
C PRO A 40 0.55 -13.02 4.61
N PHE A 41 1.18 -11.86 4.39
CA PHE A 41 0.67 -10.59 4.90
C PHE A 41 -0.72 -10.28 4.32
N ALA A 42 -0.91 -10.45 3.00
CA ALA A 42 -2.19 -10.21 2.33
C ALA A 42 -3.28 -11.14 2.87
N ILE A 43 -3.00 -12.45 2.99
CA ILE A 43 -3.93 -13.45 3.55
C ILE A 43 -4.30 -13.10 4.98
N TRP A 44 -3.30 -12.77 5.81
CA TRP A 44 -3.54 -12.36 7.19
C TRP A 44 -4.38 -11.08 7.24
N TRP A 45 -4.06 -10.08 6.43
CA TRP A 45 -4.80 -8.84 6.38
C TRP A 45 -6.26 -9.06 6.03
N THR A 46 -6.54 -9.75 4.92
CA THR A 46 -7.91 -9.94 4.41
C THR A 46 -8.75 -10.80 5.36
N SER A 47 -8.15 -11.82 5.98
CA SER A 47 -8.84 -12.66 6.97
C SER A 47 -9.23 -11.92 8.26
N HIS A 48 -8.66 -10.74 8.51
CA HIS A 48 -8.96 -9.89 9.67
C HIS A 48 -9.80 -8.66 9.31
N LEU A 49 -10.39 -8.61 8.12
CA LEU A 49 -11.43 -7.64 7.76
C LEU A 49 -12.79 -8.20 8.19
N ALA A 50 -13.42 -7.54 9.16
CA ALA A 50 -14.78 -7.83 9.59
C ALA A 50 -15.75 -6.89 8.87
N PHE A 51 -16.78 -7.45 8.24
CA PHE A 51 -17.81 -6.70 7.54
C PHE A 51 -19.09 -6.70 8.38
N GLU A 52 -19.76 -5.56 8.47
CA GLU A 52 -20.98 -5.41 9.29
C GLU A 52 -22.15 -6.30 8.83
N ASP A 53 -22.13 -6.74 7.57
CA ASP A 53 -23.13 -7.63 6.97
C ASP A 53 -22.79 -9.12 7.10
N GLY A 54 -21.69 -9.47 7.77
CA GLY A 54 -21.18 -10.84 7.88
C GLY A 54 -20.42 -11.34 6.64
N GLY A 55 -20.17 -10.47 5.67
CA GLY A 55 -19.32 -10.77 4.52
C GLY A 55 -17.88 -11.08 4.91
N ARG A 56 -17.12 -11.64 3.96
CA ARG A 56 -15.72 -12.05 4.17
C ARG A 56 -14.85 -11.62 3.01
N ALA A 57 -13.58 -11.35 3.30
CA ALA A 57 -12.56 -11.15 2.28
C ALA A 57 -11.57 -12.31 2.31
N GLU A 58 -11.29 -12.87 1.13
CA GLU A 58 -10.28 -13.89 0.92
C GLU A 58 -9.24 -13.38 -0.08
N PHE A 59 -7.98 -13.71 0.16
CA PHE A 59 -6.89 -13.42 -0.77
C PHE A 59 -6.46 -14.71 -1.47
N THR A 60 -6.55 -14.74 -2.80
CA THR A 60 -6.25 -15.93 -3.62
C THR A 60 -4.92 -15.86 -4.37
N GLY A 61 -4.16 -14.78 -4.22
CA GLY A 61 -2.93 -14.53 -4.97
C GLY A 61 -1.77 -15.42 -4.52
N ARG A 62 -0.88 -15.78 -5.46
CA ARG A 62 0.30 -16.60 -5.17
C ARG A 62 1.60 -15.86 -5.47
N ALA A 63 2.63 -16.13 -4.67
CA ALA A 63 3.91 -15.42 -4.78
C ALA A 63 4.58 -15.65 -6.15
N LYS A 64 4.45 -16.88 -6.68
CA LYS A 64 4.99 -17.27 -7.99
C LYS A 64 4.46 -16.44 -9.17
N ASP A 65 3.30 -15.80 -9.02
CA ASP A 65 2.66 -15.02 -10.10
C ASP A 65 3.17 -13.58 -10.13
N VAL A 66 3.80 -13.09 -9.05
CA VAL A 66 4.16 -11.68 -8.86
C VAL A 66 5.63 -11.45 -8.48
N TRP A 67 6.39 -12.50 -8.15
CA TRP A 67 7.75 -12.37 -7.63
C TRP A 67 8.70 -11.57 -8.52
N VAL A 68 8.56 -11.67 -9.84
CA VAL A 68 9.40 -10.91 -10.79
C VAL A 68 9.17 -9.40 -10.60
N LEU A 69 7.93 -8.96 -10.40
CA LEU A 69 7.62 -7.55 -10.17
C LEU A 69 8.25 -7.07 -8.86
N PHE A 70 8.18 -7.87 -7.79
CA PHE A 70 8.84 -7.55 -6.51
C PHE A 70 10.36 -7.49 -6.64
N ALA A 71 10.97 -8.43 -7.38
CA ALA A 71 12.40 -8.43 -7.62
C ALA A 71 12.84 -7.19 -8.40
N VAL A 72 12.10 -6.81 -9.45
CA VAL A 72 12.36 -5.58 -10.21
C VAL A 72 12.21 -4.34 -9.31
N LEU A 73 11.17 -4.26 -8.48
CA LEU A 73 11.00 -3.15 -7.53
C LEU A 73 12.17 -3.03 -6.55
N ALA A 74 12.61 -4.16 -5.98
CA ALA A 74 13.76 -4.17 -5.09
C ALA A 74 15.05 -3.74 -5.81
N ILE A 75 15.29 -4.23 -7.03
CA ILE A 75 16.43 -3.80 -7.86
C ILE A 75 16.38 -2.29 -8.12
N LEU A 76 15.24 -1.76 -8.58
CA LEU A 76 15.07 -0.33 -8.83
C LEU A 76 15.33 0.51 -7.59
N THR A 77 14.94 0.01 -6.42
CA THR A 77 15.18 0.66 -5.13
C THR A 77 16.67 0.72 -4.79
N TYR A 78 17.43 -0.36 -5.02
CA TYR A 78 18.87 -0.40 -4.71
C TYR A 78 19.76 0.21 -5.79
N LEU A 79 19.26 0.35 -7.02
CA LEU A 79 20.06 0.73 -8.17
C LEU A 79 20.84 2.05 -7.98
N PRO A 80 20.26 3.15 -7.43
CA PRO A 80 21.02 4.38 -7.14
C PRO A 80 22.20 4.16 -6.19
N SER A 81 22.00 3.36 -5.14
CA SER A 81 23.04 3.05 -4.16
C SER A 81 24.14 2.14 -4.76
N LEU A 82 23.76 1.17 -5.59
CA LEU A 82 24.70 0.27 -6.27
C LEU A 82 25.50 1.01 -7.35
N ALA A 83 24.87 1.90 -8.13
CA ALA A 83 25.54 2.68 -9.17
C ALA A 83 26.56 3.68 -8.63
N THR A 84 26.46 4.03 -7.35
CA THR A 84 27.38 4.93 -6.65
C THR A 84 28.34 4.20 -5.71
N LEU A 85 28.33 2.86 -5.73
CA LEU A 85 29.18 1.99 -4.90
C LEU A 85 30.63 2.11 -5.37
N GLY A 86 31.42 2.92 -4.66
CA GLY A 86 32.82 3.23 -5.01
C GLY A 86 33.10 4.72 -5.15
N LEU A 87 32.06 5.57 -5.18
CA LEU A 87 32.23 7.02 -5.11
C LEU A 87 32.39 7.49 -3.65
N PRO A 88 33.11 8.61 -3.40
CA PRO A 88 33.19 9.18 -2.07
C PRO A 88 31.80 9.53 -1.53
N LYS A 89 31.42 8.93 -0.40
CA LYS A 89 30.10 9.10 0.23
C LYS A 89 29.87 10.52 0.78
N ASP A 90 30.96 11.21 1.13
CA ASP A 90 30.93 12.55 1.73
C ASP A 90 30.88 13.68 0.69
N SER A 91 30.87 13.34 -0.60
CA SER A 91 30.71 14.35 -1.64
C SER A 91 29.22 14.62 -1.88
N GLY A 92 28.80 15.89 -1.79
CA GLY A 92 27.45 16.31 -2.19
C GLY A 92 27.10 15.90 -3.63
N LYS A 93 28.11 15.63 -4.48
CA LYS A 93 27.96 15.08 -5.82
C LYS A 93 27.38 13.66 -5.82
N THR A 94 27.84 12.77 -4.94
CA THR A 94 27.30 11.39 -4.84
C THR A 94 25.82 11.42 -4.43
N GLN A 95 25.46 12.26 -3.46
CA GLN A 95 24.06 12.43 -3.04
C GLN A 95 23.20 13.00 -4.16
N LEU A 96 23.71 14.01 -4.88
CA LEU A 96 23.02 14.60 -6.03
C LEU A 96 22.78 13.55 -7.13
N ILE A 97 23.77 12.72 -7.45
CA ILE A 97 23.62 11.63 -8.43
C ILE A 97 22.53 10.66 -7.99
N GLN A 98 22.50 10.24 -6.72
CA GLN A 98 21.47 9.32 -6.22
C GLN A 98 20.06 9.92 -6.32
N VAL A 99 19.89 11.20 -5.99
CA VAL A 99 18.60 11.89 -6.10
C VAL A 99 18.16 12.00 -7.56
N LEU A 100 19.06 12.44 -8.46
CA LEU A 100 18.76 12.57 -9.89
C LEU A 100 18.40 11.21 -10.51
N MET A 101 19.13 10.15 -10.14
CA MET A 101 18.85 8.81 -10.63
C MET A 101 17.54 8.26 -10.07
N GLY A 102 17.24 8.50 -8.79
CA GLY A 102 15.96 8.16 -8.18
C GLY A 102 14.79 8.87 -8.89
N LEU A 103 14.95 10.15 -9.21
CA LEU A 103 13.95 10.91 -9.96
C LEU A 103 13.80 10.38 -11.41
N ALA A 104 14.88 10.00 -12.06
CA ALA A 104 14.84 9.42 -13.40
C ALA A 104 14.19 8.01 -13.43
N LEU A 105 14.39 7.22 -12.38
CA LEU A 105 13.81 5.88 -12.23
C LEU A 105 12.36 5.92 -11.71
N PHE A 106 11.91 7.04 -11.16
CA PHE A 106 10.58 7.19 -10.57
C PHE A 106 9.43 6.77 -11.51
N PRO A 107 9.40 7.14 -12.81
CA PRO A 107 8.35 6.67 -13.73
C PRO A 107 8.40 5.14 -13.94
N LEU A 108 9.60 4.56 -14.00
CA LEU A 108 9.78 3.12 -14.14
C LEU A 108 9.31 2.37 -12.88
N ASP A 109 9.66 2.86 -11.70
CA ASP A 109 9.18 2.35 -10.41
C ASP A 109 7.64 2.38 -10.36
N ALA A 110 7.03 3.49 -10.78
CA ALA A 110 5.58 3.60 -10.90
C ALA A 110 4.99 2.57 -11.88
N ALA A 111 5.64 2.36 -13.03
CA ALA A 111 5.19 1.40 -14.04
C ALA A 111 5.19 -0.04 -13.53
N VAL A 112 6.10 -0.39 -12.60
CA VAL A 112 6.15 -1.72 -11.97
C VAL A 112 5.22 -1.82 -10.76
N LYS A 113 5.00 -0.75 -10.00
CA LYS A 113 4.06 -0.76 -8.87
C LYS A 113 2.61 -0.94 -9.30
N LEU A 114 2.21 -0.34 -10.42
CA LEU A 114 0.84 -0.45 -10.92
C LEU A 114 0.35 -1.90 -11.14
N PRO A 115 1.08 -2.79 -11.86
CA PRO A 115 0.68 -4.18 -11.99
C PRO A 115 0.73 -4.95 -10.67
N VAL A 116 1.58 -4.56 -9.70
CA VAL A 116 1.54 -5.13 -8.35
C VAL A 116 0.23 -4.77 -7.64
N TYR A 117 -0.21 -3.50 -7.70
CA TYR A 117 -1.50 -3.11 -7.15
C TYR A 117 -2.67 -3.79 -7.85
N ARG A 118 -2.63 -3.87 -9.19
CA ARG A 118 -3.62 -4.61 -9.98
C ARG A 118 -3.71 -6.06 -9.52
N TRP A 119 -2.58 -6.75 -9.48
CA TRP A 119 -2.50 -8.13 -9.00
C TRP A 119 -3.07 -8.27 -7.57
N PHE A 120 -2.71 -7.36 -6.66
CA PHE A 120 -3.20 -7.42 -5.28
C PHE A 120 -4.72 -7.26 -5.21
N ILE A 121 -5.29 -6.25 -5.88
CA ILE A 121 -6.73 -5.96 -5.87
C ILE A 121 -7.52 -7.09 -6.53
N GLU A 122 -7.07 -7.59 -7.69
CA GLU A 122 -7.78 -8.64 -8.45
C GLU A 122 -7.77 -10.01 -7.74
N ASN A 123 -6.84 -10.21 -6.80
CA ASN A 123 -6.76 -11.40 -5.97
C ASN A 123 -7.50 -11.28 -4.64
N ILE A 124 -8.19 -10.17 -4.38
CA ILE A 124 -9.11 -10.05 -3.26
C ILE A 124 -10.50 -10.46 -3.74
N ARG A 125 -11.05 -11.51 -3.12
CA ARG A 125 -12.43 -11.96 -3.32
C ARG A 125 -13.28 -11.54 -2.14
N LEU A 126 -14.45 -10.98 -2.42
CA LEU A 126 -15.45 -10.70 -1.39
C LEU A 126 -16.57 -11.74 -1.48
N GLU A 127 -16.97 -12.25 -0.33
CA GLU A 127 -18.11 -13.13 -0.19
C GLU A 127 -19.22 -12.40 0.58
N PRO A 128 -20.46 -12.34 0.05
CA PRO A 128 -20.84 -12.63 -1.35
C PRO A 128 -20.23 -11.61 -2.34
N GLY A 129 -20.20 -11.90 -3.64
CA GLY A 129 -19.92 -10.86 -4.67
C GLY A 129 -18.66 -11.03 -5.52
N GLY A 130 -17.84 -12.05 -5.28
CA GLY A 130 -16.81 -12.50 -6.22
C GLY A 130 -15.54 -11.63 -6.25
N SER A 131 -14.81 -11.71 -7.36
CA SER A 131 -13.54 -11.02 -7.57
C SER A 131 -13.75 -9.62 -8.15
N ALA A 132 -12.97 -8.66 -7.67
CA ALA A 132 -12.89 -7.34 -8.29
C ALA A 132 -11.91 -7.33 -9.48
N ARG A 133 -12.10 -6.37 -10.38
CA ARG A 133 -11.17 -6.01 -11.46
C ARG A 133 -10.62 -4.61 -11.21
N PHE A 134 -9.34 -4.39 -11.50
CA PHE A 134 -8.74 -3.08 -11.36
C PHE A 134 -8.50 -2.39 -12.72
N THR A 135 -9.22 -1.30 -12.98
CA THR A 135 -9.21 -0.58 -14.27
C THR A 135 -8.30 0.65 -14.29
N GLY A 136 -7.49 0.86 -13.24
CA GLY A 136 -6.54 1.97 -13.16
C GLY A 136 -5.48 1.91 -14.27
N THR A 137 -5.21 3.08 -14.86
CA THR A 137 -4.22 3.27 -15.94
C THR A 137 -2.98 4.00 -15.45
N TYR A 138 -1.88 3.87 -16.20
CA TYR A 138 -0.56 4.36 -15.80
C TYR A 138 -0.47 5.89 -15.67
N GLY A 139 -1.03 6.65 -16.62
CA GLY A 139 -0.95 8.12 -16.60
C GLY A 139 -1.50 8.75 -15.32
N PRO A 140 -2.77 8.48 -14.96
CA PRO A 140 -3.34 8.96 -13.70
C PRO A 140 -2.62 8.44 -12.46
N TYR A 141 -2.18 7.17 -12.46
CA TYR A 141 -1.41 6.61 -11.36
C TYR A 141 -0.08 7.34 -11.15
N LEU A 142 0.68 7.60 -12.22
CA LEU A 142 1.91 8.38 -12.20
C LEU A 142 1.65 9.81 -11.70
N GLY A 143 0.57 10.44 -12.16
CA GLY A 143 0.16 11.77 -11.69
C GLY A 143 -0.10 11.80 -10.18
N TRP A 144 -0.84 10.82 -9.64
CA TRP A 144 -1.05 10.70 -8.19
C TRP A 144 0.23 10.38 -7.42
N ALA A 145 1.07 9.48 -7.93
CA ALA A 145 2.35 9.15 -7.31
C ALA A 145 3.26 10.38 -7.25
N ALA A 146 3.35 11.16 -8.33
CA ALA A 146 4.12 12.39 -8.38
C ALA A 146 3.55 13.47 -7.45
N LEU A 147 2.22 13.62 -7.41
CA LEU A 147 1.56 14.54 -6.48
C LEU A 147 1.87 14.17 -5.04
N VAL A 148 1.79 12.89 -4.68
CA VAL A 148 2.19 12.39 -3.35
C VAL A 148 3.66 12.73 -3.08
N ALA A 149 4.58 12.40 -3.99
CA ALA A 149 6.01 12.64 -3.82
C ALA A 149 6.33 14.13 -3.59
N VAL A 150 5.78 15.03 -4.40
CA VAL A 150 5.96 16.49 -4.25
C VAL A 150 5.28 17.00 -2.98
N SER A 151 4.11 16.47 -2.64
CA SER A 151 3.35 16.92 -1.48
C SER A 151 4.00 16.58 -0.14
N VAL A 152 4.91 15.61 -0.08
CA VAL A 152 5.72 15.34 1.13
C VAL A 152 6.63 16.51 1.48
N LEU A 153 7.00 17.36 0.52
CA LEU A 153 7.71 18.61 0.78
C LEU A 153 6.84 19.64 1.52
N SER A 154 5.51 19.46 1.48
CA SER A 154 4.58 20.25 2.28
C SER A 154 4.26 19.52 3.58
N ILE A 155 4.12 20.27 4.68
CA ILE A 155 3.76 19.70 6.00
C ILE A 155 2.37 19.04 5.95
N ILE A 156 1.47 19.58 5.13
CA ILE A 156 0.04 19.30 5.18
C ILE A 156 -0.41 18.50 3.95
N GLY A 157 0.02 18.89 2.74
CA GLY A 157 -0.55 18.40 1.47
C GLY A 157 -0.46 16.89 1.24
N TRP A 158 0.53 16.20 1.80
CA TRP A 158 0.70 14.75 1.65
C TRP A 158 -0.51 13.95 2.14
N ALA A 159 -1.18 14.40 3.19
CA ALA A 159 -2.34 13.70 3.72
C ALA A 159 -3.56 13.77 2.77
N TRP A 160 -3.73 14.89 2.06
CA TRP A 160 -4.80 15.04 1.06
C TRP A 160 -4.44 14.31 -0.23
N ALA A 161 -3.18 14.35 -0.65
CA ALA A 161 -2.70 13.60 -1.81
C ALA A 161 -2.90 12.08 -1.61
N MET A 162 -2.51 11.54 -0.45
CA MET A 162 -2.66 10.12 -0.12
C MET A 162 -4.13 9.69 -0.05
N THR A 163 -4.99 10.46 0.63
CA THR A 163 -6.44 10.13 0.68
C THR A 163 -7.12 10.29 -0.69
N GLY A 164 -6.67 11.24 -1.50
CA GLY A 164 -7.12 11.43 -2.88
C GLY A 164 -6.73 10.25 -3.78
N MET A 165 -5.48 9.80 -3.68
CA MET A 165 -4.97 8.62 -4.38
C MET A 165 -5.71 7.35 -3.96
N MET A 166 -5.99 7.17 -2.66
CA MET A 166 -6.79 6.03 -2.18
C MET A 166 -8.21 6.06 -2.76
N ARG A 167 -8.89 7.21 -2.76
CA ARG A 167 -10.20 7.35 -3.42
C ARG A 167 -10.12 7.06 -4.92
N TRP A 168 -9.01 7.45 -5.58
CA TRP A 168 -8.78 7.10 -6.98
C TRP A 168 -8.65 5.58 -7.16
N PHE A 169 -7.90 4.88 -6.30
CA PHE A 169 -7.85 3.41 -6.34
C PHE A 169 -9.24 2.81 -6.21
N CYS A 170 -10.01 3.16 -5.18
CA CYS A 170 -11.36 2.64 -4.94
C CYS A 170 -12.30 2.85 -6.14
N ARG A 171 -12.26 4.02 -6.80
CA ARG A 171 -13.06 4.31 -8.00
C ARG A 171 -12.70 3.44 -9.21
N HIS A 172 -11.50 2.87 -9.25
CA HIS A 172 -11.04 2.00 -10.33
C HIS A 172 -11.10 0.52 -9.94
N ILE A 173 -11.85 0.19 -8.87
CA ILE A 173 -12.22 -1.17 -8.52
C ILE A 173 -13.62 -1.42 -9.08
N GLU A 174 -13.71 -2.26 -10.10
CA GLU A 174 -14.97 -2.66 -10.72
C GLU A 174 -15.30 -4.09 -10.29
N ALA A 175 -16.49 -4.29 -9.74
CA ALA A 175 -17.04 -5.62 -9.48
C ALA A 175 -18.54 -5.61 -9.80
N ASP A 176 -19.08 -6.74 -10.23
CA ASP A 176 -20.48 -6.84 -10.65
C ASP A 176 -21.44 -6.65 -9.47
N ALA A 177 -21.08 -7.17 -8.30
CA ALA A 177 -21.94 -7.22 -7.12
C ALA A 177 -21.66 -6.13 -6.07
N PHE A 178 -20.56 -5.39 -6.18
CA PHE A 178 -20.20 -4.36 -5.20
C PHE A 178 -19.33 -3.25 -5.78
N SER A 179 -19.33 -2.10 -5.10
CA SER A 179 -18.35 -1.04 -5.29
C SER A 179 -17.69 -0.69 -3.96
N VAL A 180 -16.44 -0.22 -4.04
CA VAL A 180 -15.65 0.17 -2.86
C VAL A 180 -15.58 1.68 -2.80
N GLU A 181 -15.89 2.25 -1.65
CA GLU A 181 -15.74 3.67 -1.38
C GLU A 181 -14.77 3.89 -0.21
N PHE A 182 -14.07 5.03 -0.24
CA PHE A 182 -13.15 5.43 0.84
C PHE A 182 -13.52 6.80 1.39
N HIS A 183 -13.89 6.84 2.67
CA HIS A 183 -14.43 8.02 3.35
C HIS A 183 -13.40 8.72 4.26
N GLY A 184 -12.14 8.27 4.23
CA GLY A 184 -11.06 8.85 5.01
C GLY A 184 -10.72 10.29 4.61
N LYS A 185 -10.57 11.15 5.62
CA LYS A 185 -10.28 12.59 5.46
C LYS A 185 -8.79 12.90 5.63
N GLY A 186 -8.29 13.87 4.86
CA GLY A 186 -6.90 14.33 4.93
C GLY A 186 -6.50 14.82 6.32
N LEU A 187 -7.35 15.60 7.00
CA LEU A 187 -7.09 16.08 8.37
C LEU A 187 -6.94 14.92 9.38
N ALA A 188 -7.78 13.88 9.25
CA ALA A 188 -7.69 12.70 10.12
C ALA A 188 -6.40 11.92 9.87
N LEU A 189 -5.98 11.78 8.62
CA LEU A 189 -4.70 11.17 8.26
C LEU A 189 -3.52 12.01 8.75
N LEU A 190 -3.60 13.35 8.66
CA LEU A 190 -2.55 14.26 9.12
C LEU A 190 -2.30 14.11 10.63
N TRP A 191 -3.36 14.19 11.43
CA TRP A 191 -3.26 14.02 12.89
C TRP A 191 -2.75 12.63 13.27
N ARG A 192 -3.29 11.58 12.62
CA ARG A 192 -2.83 10.21 12.86
C ARG A 192 -1.39 9.99 12.45
N GLY A 193 -0.96 10.57 11.32
CA GLY A 193 0.43 10.56 10.87
C GLY A 193 1.38 11.11 11.92
N PHE A 194 1.01 12.24 12.55
CA PHE A 194 1.78 12.81 13.66
C PHE A 194 1.88 11.85 14.87
N VAL A 195 0.75 11.30 15.32
CA VAL A 195 0.71 10.34 16.45
C VAL A 195 1.51 9.07 16.12
N TRP A 196 1.39 8.55 14.89
CA TRP A 196 2.13 7.39 14.42
C TRP A 196 3.63 7.66 14.38
N THR A 197 4.06 8.82 13.88
CA THR A 197 5.48 9.21 13.89
C THR A 197 6.04 9.24 15.31
N ILE A 198 5.34 9.85 16.27
CA ILE A 198 5.76 9.85 17.68
C ILE A 198 5.81 8.41 18.23
N GLY A 199 4.78 7.61 17.95
CA GLY A 199 4.73 6.22 18.40
C GLY A 199 5.86 5.36 17.83
N MET A 200 6.28 5.59 16.59
CA MET A 200 7.37 4.86 15.93
C MET A 200 8.76 5.22 16.46
N VAL A 201 8.93 6.36 17.16
CA VAL A 201 10.21 6.70 17.84
C VAL A 201 10.52 5.68 18.95
N PHE A 202 9.48 5.10 19.55
CA PHE A 202 9.62 4.11 20.60
C PHE A 202 9.47 2.71 20.01
N ILE A 203 10.35 1.78 20.40
CA ILE A 203 10.29 0.39 19.88
C ILE A 203 9.03 -0.33 20.37
N ILE A 204 8.67 -0.14 21.65
CA ILE A 204 7.54 -0.85 22.26
C ILE A 204 6.23 -0.54 21.52
N PRO A 205 5.83 0.72 21.23
CA PRO A 205 4.56 1.02 20.55
C PRO A 205 4.46 0.62 19.07
N ILE A 206 5.55 0.28 18.37
CA ILE A 206 5.55 -0.02 16.92
C ILE A 206 4.43 -0.99 16.51
N PRO A 207 4.20 -2.14 17.18
CA PRO A 207 3.13 -3.07 16.82
C PRO A 207 1.73 -2.44 16.87
N TRP A 208 1.48 -1.57 17.86
CA TRP A 208 0.19 -0.88 18.01
C TRP A 208 0.03 0.24 16.99
N VAL A 209 1.11 0.92 16.62
CA VAL A 209 1.09 1.91 15.54
C VAL A 209 0.73 1.22 14.22
N LEU A 210 1.37 0.11 13.88
CA LEU A 210 1.06 -0.65 12.66
C LEU A 210 -0.40 -1.11 12.62
N ARG A 211 -0.91 -1.69 13.72
CA ARG A 211 -2.35 -2.03 13.83
C ARG A 211 -3.24 -0.81 13.64
N SER A 212 -2.89 0.34 14.22
CA SER A 212 -3.66 1.58 14.10
C SER A 212 -3.66 2.13 12.67
N MET A 213 -2.53 2.03 11.96
CA MET A 213 -2.43 2.36 10.54
C MET A 213 -3.34 1.46 9.72
N PHE A 214 -3.24 0.16 9.95
CA PHE A 214 -3.99 -0.86 9.23
C PHE A 214 -5.49 -0.72 9.44
N GLY A 215 -5.89 -0.55 10.70
CA GLY A 215 -7.26 -0.27 11.08
C GLY A 215 -7.79 1.00 10.46
N TRP A 216 -7.06 2.11 10.49
CA TRP A 216 -7.57 3.35 9.93
C TRP A 216 -7.87 3.25 8.42
N TRP A 217 -7.02 2.57 7.65
CA TRP A 217 -7.30 2.37 6.23
C TRP A 217 -8.55 1.50 6.01
N ALA A 218 -8.67 0.39 6.73
CA ALA A 218 -9.81 -0.52 6.63
C ALA A 218 -11.12 0.11 7.13
N ASP A 219 -11.09 0.77 8.29
CA ASP A 219 -12.24 1.38 8.97
C ASP A 219 -12.87 2.52 8.17
N ASN A 220 -12.16 3.05 7.18
CA ASN A 220 -12.65 4.09 6.26
C ASN A 220 -13.09 3.54 4.90
N LEU A 221 -13.08 2.20 4.72
CA LEU A 221 -13.65 1.55 3.54
C LEU A 221 -15.12 1.23 3.78
N ILE A 222 -15.94 1.53 2.78
CA ILE A 222 -17.34 1.17 2.72
C ILE A 222 -17.55 0.31 1.47
N ILE A 223 -18.18 -0.84 1.65
CA ILE A 223 -18.60 -1.70 0.55
C ILE A 223 -20.07 -1.43 0.27
N VAL A 224 -20.36 -1.00 -0.95
CA VAL A 224 -21.72 -0.74 -1.43
C VAL A 224 -22.13 -1.92 -2.30
N ARG A 225 -23.02 -2.78 -1.79
CA ARG A 225 -23.54 -3.94 -2.53
C ARG A 225 -24.75 -3.56 -3.37
N ARG A 226 -24.85 -4.17 -4.54
CA ARG A 226 -25.92 -3.94 -5.52
C ARG A 226 -26.88 -5.12 -5.57
#